data_AF-I3XEJ5-F1
#
_entry.id   AF-I3XEJ5-F1
#
_cell.length_a   1.000
_cell.length_b   1.000
_cell.length_c   1.000
_cell.angle_alpha   90.00
_cell.angle_beta   90.00
_cell.angle_gamma   90.00
#
_symmetry.space_group_name_H-M   'P 1'
#
loop_
_entity.id
_entity.type
_entity.pdbx_description
1 polymer ?
#
loop_
_entity_poly.entity_id
_entity_poly.type
_entity_poly.pdbx_seq_one_letter_code
_entity_poly.pdbx_strand_id
1 'polypeptide(L)'
;MPSVPIFSTPVDLISSRFEPASAGAKADSCRSAAAKSVGRSFIVLFPFFCSPARHPDCAETRTNSEAPERIKDQFPAVSREYFLKRTDPIGTAVITTSKLLACSDRSPVEIAMRGWYSRSYRFMHVYARFWKMSIELLLRERKLLIRERLRTNGRVLAADLAREFNVSEDTIRRDLREMAAAGLCERVYGGALPIAPDAGSLSERAALAPESKAALARASVGFIRHGMTVFLDAGSTNLTIAQTIEPGLSATIVTNTPLIASALLEKPGLDVILIGGALDRAVGAAVGARAQRDAALMRPDLCILGPCGADADAGLTAIHFEDAEFKRLIAARSRSVVVAVTTDKLGTAAPYVVIGIDGVSTLVLEAGAPEAYIAAFTAQGASVVLATGSAG
;
A
#
# COMPACT_ATOMS: atom_id res chain seq x y z
N MET A 1 -49.15 -10.87 -36.49
CA MET A 1 -48.81 -10.50 -37.88
C MET A 1 -49.52 -9.20 -38.21
N PRO A 2 -48.97 -8.32 -39.07
CA PRO A 2 -47.67 -8.38 -39.78
C PRO A 2 -46.78 -7.16 -39.38
N SER A 3 -45.52 -6.96 -39.75
CA SER A 3 -44.41 -7.75 -40.31
C SER A 3 -43.19 -6.81 -40.34
N VAL A 4 -42.04 -7.32 -39.94
CA VAL A 4 -40.71 -6.71 -40.05
C VAL A 4 -40.28 -6.61 -41.53
N PRO A 5 -39.28 -5.77 -41.89
CA PRO A 5 -38.25 -6.29 -42.78
C PRO A 5 -36.83 -6.12 -42.23
N ILE A 6 -36.15 -7.27 -42.24
CA ILE A 6 -34.73 -7.52 -42.07
C ILE A 6 -34.05 -7.18 -43.40
N PHE A 7 -32.87 -6.56 -43.35
CA PHE A 7 -31.93 -6.57 -44.48
C PHE A 7 -30.66 -7.30 -44.05
N SER A 8 -30.27 -8.27 -44.88
CA SER A 8 -29.19 -9.22 -44.68
C SER A 8 -28.32 -9.30 -45.94
N THR A 9 -26.99 -9.38 -45.71
CA THR A 9 -25.88 -9.97 -46.54
C THR A 9 -25.39 -9.21 -47.80
N PRO A 10 -24.16 -9.49 -48.35
CA PRO A 10 -23.15 -10.55 -48.05
C PRO A 10 -21.71 -10.00 -47.75
N VAL A 11 -20.79 -10.67 -47.03
CA VAL A 11 -19.88 -11.82 -47.32
C VAL A 11 -19.00 -11.68 -48.58
N ASP A 12 -17.69 -11.46 -48.37
CA ASP A 12 -16.53 -11.88 -49.19
C ASP A 12 -15.30 -11.91 -48.23
N LEU A 13 -14.69 -13.03 -47.82
CA LEU A 13 -13.80 -13.98 -48.51
C LEU A 13 -12.58 -13.38 -49.22
N ILE A 14 -11.45 -13.20 -48.50
CA ILE A 14 -10.10 -13.41 -49.07
C ILE A 14 -9.19 -14.10 -48.04
N SER A 15 -8.79 -15.32 -48.41
CA SER A 15 -7.71 -16.13 -47.83
C SER A 15 -6.40 -15.89 -48.58
N SER A 16 -5.28 -15.72 -47.86
CA SER A 16 -3.93 -16.18 -48.30
C SER A 16 -3.00 -16.19 -47.08
N ARG A 17 -2.65 -17.37 -46.57
CA ARG A 17 -1.40 -18.11 -46.84
C ARG A 17 -0.13 -17.33 -46.47
N PHE A 18 0.52 -17.71 -45.37
CA PHE A 18 1.97 -17.92 -45.34
C PHE A 18 2.30 -19.01 -44.32
N GLU A 19 2.94 -20.08 -44.80
CA GLU A 19 3.41 -21.26 -44.05
C GLU A 19 4.68 -20.97 -43.23
N PRO A 20 4.98 -21.79 -42.21
CA PRO A 20 6.22 -21.72 -41.44
C PRO A 20 7.32 -22.58 -42.10
N ALA A 21 8.52 -22.02 -42.26
CA ALA A 21 9.70 -22.79 -42.64
C ALA A 21 10.40 -23.37 -41.40
N SER A 22 10.72 -24.66 -41.51
CA SER A 22 11.34 -25.52 -40.51
C SER A 22 12.86 -25.68 -40.75
N ALA A 23 13.51 -26.17 -39.69
CA ALA A 23 14.69 -27.05 -39.68
C ALA A 23 16.09 -26.50 -40.05
N GLY A 24 17.06 -26.80 -39.17
CA GLY A 24 18.49 -26.72 -39.47
C GLY A 24 19.38 -27.01 -38.26
N ALA A 25 19.84 -28.26 -38.15
CA ALA A 25 20.68 -28.81 -37.09
C ALA A 25 22.21 -28.64 -37.33
N LYS A 26 22.99 -29.09 -36.33
CA LYS A 26 24.46 -29.37 -36.24
C LYS A 26 25.26 -28.30 -35.49
N ALA A 27 25.85 -28.57 -34.32
CA ALA A 27 26.89 -29.54 -33.94
C ALA A 27 28.31 -29.14 -34.40
N ASP A 28 29.21 -29.14 -33.41
CA ASP A 28 30.66 -29.39 -33.45
C ASP A 28 31.66 -28.26 -33.20
N SER A 29 32.61 -28.65 -32.35
CA SER A 29 34.06 -28.38 -32.43
C SER A 29 34.64 -27.38 -31.42
N CYS A 30 35.12 -27.98 -30.31
CA CYS A 30 36.38 -27.64 -29.64
C CYS A 30 37.43 -26.99 -30.56
N ARG A 31 38.11 -25.95 -30.05
CA ARG A 31 39.56 -25.86 -30.21
C ARG A 31 40.21 -25.04 -29.09
N SER A 32 41.22 -25.70 -28.54
CA SER A 32 42.22 -25.30 -27.57
C SER A 32 42.93 -23.98 -27.87
N ALA A 33 43.23 -23.23 -26.82
CA ALA A 33 44.45 -22.41 -26.73
C ALA A 33 45.07 -22.61 -25.34
N ALA A 34 46.02 -23.54 -25.27
CA ALA A 34 47.01 -23.59 -24.20
C ALA A 34 48.11 -22.58 -24.52
N ALA A 35 48.62 -21.88 -23.49
CA ALA A 35 50.04 -21.62 -23.22
C ALA A 35 50.24 -20.31 -22.43
N LYS A 36 50.62 -20.43 -21.15
CA LYS A 36 51.97 -20.09 -20.64
C LYS A 36 51.93 -19.86 -19.13
N SER A 37 52.76 -20.67 -18.47
CA SER A 37 53.22 -20.56 -17.10
C SER A 37 53.89 -19.22 -16.80
N VAL A 38 53.55 -18.59 -15.68
CA VAL A 38 54.53 -17.93 -14.81
C VAL A 38 54.09 -18.19 -13.37
N GLY A 39 54.93 -18.91 -12.64
CA GLY A 39 54.70 -19.27 -11.25
C GLY A 39 54.73 -18.07 -10.32
N ARG A 40 53.84 -18.10 -9.33
CA ARG A 40 54.06 -17.48 -8.02
C ARG A 40 53.40 -18.36 -6.97
N SER A 41 54.24 -19.00 -6.18
CA SER A 41 53.91 -19.82 -5.03
C SER A 41 53.01 -19.06 -4.06
N PHE A 42 51.80 -19.56 -3.82
CA PHE A 42 51.00 -19.19 -2.65
C PHE A 42 50.91 -20.41 -1.74
N ILE A 43 51.54 -20.29 -0.57
CA ILE A 43 51.38 -21.22 0.54
C ILE A 43 49.94 -21.09 1.03
N VAL A 44 49.12 -22.11 0.77
CA VAL A 44 47.77 -22.23 1.35
C VAL A 44 47.91 -22.96 2.68
N LEU A 45 47.86 -22.23 3.78
CA LEU A 45 47.61 -22.80 5.10
C LEU A 45 46.10 -23.09 5.21
N PHE A 46 45.74 -24.35 5.04
CA PHE A 46 44.41 -24.86 5.44
C PHE A 46 44.33 -24.91 6.96
N PRO A 47 43.34 -24.26 7.62
CA PRO A 47 42.97 -24.66 8.96
C PRO A 47 42.15 -25.95 8.86
N PHE A 48 42.70 -27.02 9.43
CA PHE A 48 41.96 -28.23 9.80
C PHE A 48 40.74 -27.81 10.63
N PHE A 49 39.53 -28.06 10.12
CA PHE A 49 38.32 -28.10 10.94
C PHE A 49 37.72 -29.50 10.81
N CYS A 50 37.86 -30.25 11.91
CA CYS A 50 37.32 -31.58 12.08
C CYS A 50 35.79 -31.50 12.14
N SER A 51 35.11 -32.17 11.21
CA SER A 51 33.65 -32.32 11.19
C SER A 51 33.30 -33.63 11.89
N PRO A 52 32.43 -33.65 12.92
CA PRO A 52 31.92 -34.91 13.43
C PRO A 52 30.77 -35.38 12.52
N ALA A 53 31.07 -36.38 11.72
CA ALA A 53 30.10 -37.22 11.04
C ALA A 53 29.31 -38.06 12.06
N ARG A 54 28.04 -38.29 11.75
CA ARG A 54 27.11 -39.20 12.44
C ARG A 54 27.61 -40.65 12.26
N HIS A 55 27.62 -41.48 13.32
CA HIS A 55 26.70 -42.62 13.52
C HIS A 55 27.05 -43.41 14.82
N PRO A 56 26.27 -44.44 15.22
CA PRO A 56 25.78 -44.65 16.59
C PRO A 56 26.66 -45.60 17.41
N ASP A 57 26.49 -45.55 18.73
CA ASP A 57 26.81 -46.58 19.74
C ASP A 57 27.43 -45.90 20.97
N CYS A 58 26.62 -45.77 22.02
CA CYS A 58 26.99 -46.12 23.37
C CYS A 58 25.76 -45.91 24.27
N ALA A 59 25.16 -47.04 24.59
CA ALA A 59 24.19 -47.21 25.66
C ALA A 59 24.89 -47.16 27.03
N GLU A 60 24.06 -46.92 28.07
CA GLU A 60 24.29 -47.26 29.49
C GLU A 60 25.39 -46.45 30.22
N THR A 61 25.21 -45.91 31.44
CA THR A 61 24.27 -46.21 32.53
C THR A 61 24.33 -45.08 33.58
N ARG A 62 23.17 -44.80 34.20
CA ARG A 62 22.85 -44.43 35.61
C ARG A 62 23.99 -43.91 36.52
N THR A 63 23.79 -42.90 37.37
CA THR A 63 22.85 -42.95 38.52
C THR A 63 22.37 -41.58 39.03
N ASN A 64 21.13 -41.60 39.52
CA ASN A 64 20.37 -40.61 40.30
C ASN A 64 21.12 -40.06 41.53
N SER A 65 20.78 -38.83 41.95
CA SER A 65 20.04 -38.58 43.21
C SER A 65 19.71 -37.09 43.43
N GLU A 66 18.40 -36.81 43.57
CA GLU A 66 17.76 -35.87 44.50
C GLU A 66 17.64 -34.35 44.17
N ALA A 67 16.38 -33.92 44.08
CA ALA A 67 15.84 -32.54 44.17
C ALA A 67 15.36 -32.27 45.63
N PRO A 68 14.59 -31.22 46.01
CA PRO A 68 14.16 -29.92 45.43
C PRO A 68 14.44 -28.74 46.44
N GLU A 69 14.06 -27.45 46.33
CA GLU A 69 12.71 -26.87 46.47
C GLU A 69 12.76 -25.32 46.43
N ARG A 70 11.66 -24.68 46.00
CA ARG A 70 11.44 -23.22 45.90
C ARG A 70 10.99 -22.63 47.25
N ILE A 71 11.27 -21.34 47.50
CA ILE A 71 10.29 -20.23 47.64
C ILE A 71 10.99 -18.94 48.13
N LYS A 72 10.48 -17.83 47.60
CA LYS A 72 10.78 -16.41 47.80
C LYS A 72 10.77 -16.00 49.28
N ASP A 73 11.55 -14.96 49.64
CA ASP A 73 10.97 -13.71 50.17
C ASP A 73 12.01 -12.60 50.42
N GLN A 74 11.52 -11.36 50.32
CA GLN A 74 12.05 -10.07 50.82
C GLN A 74 12.96 -9.20 49.91
N PHE A 75 12.30 -8.28 49.20
CA PHE A 75 12.80 -6.99 48.65
C PHE A 75 12.87 -5.91 49.77
N PRO A 76 13.61 -4.78 49.60
CA PRO A 76 13.10 -3.56 48.91
C PRO A 76 14.15 -2.94 47.95
N ALA A 77 13.87 -2.53 46.71
CA ALA A 77 12.95 -1.51 46.19
C ALA A 77 13.37 -0.05 46.46
N VAL A 78 13.96 0.63 45.46
CA VAL A 78 13.61 2.01 45.09
C VAL A 78 13.70 2.18 43.56
N SER A 79 12.51 2.32 42.97
CA SER A 79 12.12 2.97 41.71
C SER A 79 13.01 4.13 41.25
N ARG A 80 13.15 4.51 39.98
CA ARG A 80 12.10 4.78 38.99
C ARG A 80 12.76 5.09 37.64
N GLU A 81 12.08 4.72 36.55
CA GLU A 81 12.07 5.38 35.23
C GLU A 81 13.42 5.68 34.54
N TYR A 82 13.67 5.06 33.40
CA TYR A 82 13.58 5.72 32.09
C TYR A 82 13.96 4.69 30.99
N PHE A 83 13.06 4.52 30.03
CA PHE A 83 13.27 3.90 28.71
C PHE A 83 13.51 2.38 28.60
N LEU A 84 12.39 1.65 28.58
CA LEU A 84 12.16 0.65 27.53
C LEU A 84 12.06 1.37 26.18
N LYS A 85 12.93 1.07 25.20
CA LYS A 85 12.57 0.92 23.78
C LYS A 85 13.78 0.70 22.86
N ARG A 86 13.54 -0.15 21.85
CA ARG A 86 14.29 -0.43 20.61
C ARG A 86 15.40 -1.48 20.68
N THR A 87 14.98 -2.74 20.60
CA THR A 87 15.67 -3.71 19.74
C THR A 87 15.46 -3.29 18.27
N ASP A 88 16.47 -2.66 17.68
CA ASP A 88 16.59 -2.48 16.23
C ASP A 88 17.19 -3.77 15.61
N PRO A 89 16.58 -4.33 14.56
CA PRO A 89 17.15 -5.43 13.81
C PRO A 89 17.99 -4.88 12.67
N ILE A 90 19.09 -4.16 12.96
CA ILE A 90 20.24 -3.89 12.08
C ILE A 90 21.30 -3.33 13.02
N GLY A 91 22.29 -4.16 13.38
CA GLY A 91 23.39 -3.75 14.24
C GLY A 91 24.24 -2.68 13.57
N THR A 92 24.02 -1.41 13.93
CA THR A 92 24.95 -0.32 13.66
C THR A 92 25.27 0.35 14.99
N ALA A 93 26.31 -0.15 15.66
CA ALA A 93 26.83 0.50 16.86
C ALA A 93 27.57 1.78 16.44
N VAL A 94 26.96 2.93 16.67
CA VAL A 94 27.64 4.23 16.63
C VAL A 94 28.31 4.42 17.99
N ILE A 95 29.63 4.23 18.05
CA ILE A 95 30.42 4.57 19.23
C ILE A 95 30.88 6.03 19.07
N THR A 96 30.23 6.95 19.77
CA THR A 96 30.71 8.33 19.94
C THR A 96 31.84 8.37 20.95
N THR A 97 33.02 8.81 20.52
CA THR A 97 34.18 9.10 21.38
C THR A 97 33.92 10.37 22.18
N SER A 98 33.80 10.25 23.50
CA SER A 98 33.92 11.38 24.42
C SER A 98 34.42 10.90 25.78
N LYS A 99 35.49 11.55 26.25
CA LYS A 99 36.17 11.44 27.56
C LYS A 99 37.09 10.24 27.78
N LEU A 100 38.39 10.49 27.59
CA LEU A 100 39.45 9.99 28.47
C LEU A 100 40.54 11.07 28.55
N LEU A 101 40.49 11.86 29.63
CA LEU A 101 41.62 12.63 30.13
C LEU A 101 41.90 12.11 31.55
N ALA A 102 43.18 11.87 31.81
CA ALA A 102 43.83 11.53 33.08
C ALA A 102 43.66 10.09 33.60
N CYS A 103 44.68 9.25 33.38
CA CYS A 103 45.59 8.88 34.46
C CYS A 103 46.84 8.16 33.91
N SER A 104 47.96 8.45 34.54
CA SER A 104 49.30 7.91 34.33
C SER A 104 49.37 6.41 34.61
N ASP A 105 49.92 5.63 33.69
CA ASP A 105 51.14 4.85 33.90
C ASP A 105 51.45 4.00 32.67
N ARG A 106 52.70 4.06 32.22
CA ARG A 106 53.18 3.34 31.05
C ARG A 106 53.31 1.85 31.38
N SER A 107 52.66 0.99 30.59
CA SER A 107 53.01 -0.43 30.48
C SER A 107 53.06 -0.88 29.01
N PRO A 108 53.94 -1.82 28.64
CA PRO A 108 54.30 -2.10 27.25
C PRO A 108 53.30 -3.01 26.51
N VAL A 109 52.01 -2.65 26.52
CA VAL A 109 50.94 -3.38 25.80
C VAL A 109 50.31 -2.55 24.68
N GLU A 110 50.56 -1.24 24.63
CA GLU A 110 49.97 -0.34 23.62
C GLU A 110 50.54 -0.46 22.20
N ILE A 111 51.70 -1.12 22.02
CA ILE A 111 52.29 -1.29 20.68
C ILE A 111 51.74 -2.54 19.95
N ALA A 112 51.14 -3.50 20.67
CA ALA A 112 50.60 -4.71 20.05
C ALA A 112 49.18 -4.53 19.47
N MET A 113 48.41 -3.51 19.89
CA MET A 113 47.03 -3.30 19.41
C MET A 113 46.89 -2.38 18.19
N ARG A 114 47.94 -1.67 17.78
CA ARG A 114 47.92 -0.86 16.54
C ARG A 114 48.20 -1.66 15.27
N GLY A 115 48.69 -2.90 15.38
CA GLY A 115 48.94 -3.79 14.24
C GLY A 115 47.74 -4.61 13.77
N TRP A 116 46.66 -4.66 14.55
CA TRP A 116 45.49 -5.52 14.28
C TRP A 116 44.28 -4.76 13.73
N TYR A 117 44.34 -3.42 13.68
CA TYR A 117 43.22 -2.56 13.33
C TYR A 117 43.27 -1.96 11.91
N SER A 118 44.05 -2.54 11.00
CA SER A 118 44.11 -2.11 9.59
C SER A 118 43.82 -3.23 8.57
N ARG A 119 43.47 -4.45 9.01
CA ARG A 119 43.27 -5.60 8.10
C ARG A 119 41.86 -6.19 8.04
N SER A 120 40.89 -5.62 8.76
CA SER A 120 39.52 -6.18 8.84
C SER A 120 38.49 -5.51 7.92
N TYR A 121 38.80 -4.36 7.30
CA TYR A 121 37.86 -3.67 6.40
C TYR A 121 37.74 -4.31 5.00
N ARG A 122 38.65 -5.23 4.64
CA ARG A 122 38.60 -5.90 3.33
C ARG A 122 37.82 -7.22 3.36
N PHE A 123 37.44 -7.71 4.54
CA PHE A 123 36.67 -8.96 4.69
C PHE A 123 35.16 -8.73 4.70
N MET A 124 34.68 -7.58 5.20
CA MET A 124 33.25 -7.29 5.29
C MET A 124 32.61 -6.85 3.95
N HIS A 125 33.40 -6.22 3.06
CA HIS A 125 32.93 -5.83 1.73
C HIS A 125 32.81 -7.00 0.74
N VAL A 126 33.51 -8.11 0.98
CA VAL A 126 33.40 -9.30 0.15
C VAL A 126 32.11 -10.05 0.47
N TYR A 127 31.68 -10.10 1.73
CA TYR A 127 30.43 -10.77 2.12
C TYR A 127 29.16 -9.97 1.77
N ALA A 128 29.16 -8.65 1.89
CA ALA A 128 28.00 -7.83 1.50
C ALA A 128 27.74 -7.85 -0.02
N ARG A 129 28.77 -8.11 -0.84
CA ARG A 129 28.66 -8.21 -2.30
C ARG A 129 28.40 -9.65 -2.78
N PHE A 130 28.67 -10.66 -1.93
CA PHE A 130 28.40 -12.09 -2.20
C PHE A 130 27.06 -12.60 -1.63
N TRP A 131 26.37 -11.84 -0.78
CA TRP A 131 24.99 -12.13 -0.37
C TRP A 131 23.93 -11.79 -1.43
N LYS A 132 24.37 -11.57 -2.67
CA LYS A 132 23.56 -11.75 -3.90
C LYS A 132 23.56 -13.23 -4.31
N MET A 133 23.44 -14.12 -3.32
CA MET A 133 23.35 -15.55 -3.52
C MET A 133 21.90 -15.84 -3.85
N SER A 134 21.64 -16.26 -5.08
CA SER A 134 20.34 -16.59 -5.64
C SER A 134 19.47 -17.31 -4.61
N ILE A 135 18.56 -16.57 -3.97
CA ILE A 135 17.52 -17.20 -3.18
C ILE A 135 16.52 -17.68 -4.23
N GLU A 136 16.55 -18.97 -4.55
CA GLU A 136 15.39 -19.61 -5.15
C GLU A 136 14.28 -19.59 -4.10
N LEU A 137 13.60 -18.45 -3.98
CA LEU A 137 12.50 -18.26 -3.06
C LEU A 137 11.38 -19.19 -3.49
N LEU A 138 10.95 -20.04 -2.56
CA LEU A 138 9.71 -20.79 -2.76
C LEU A 138 8.55 -19.81 -2.94
N LEU A 139 7.54 -20.22 -3.71
CA LEU A 139 6.36 -19.40 -4.00
C LEU A 139 5.76 -18.75 -2.74
N ARG A 140 5.65 -19.52 -1.65
CA ARG A 140 5.07 -19.05 -0.39
C ARG A 140 5.94 -17.98 0.29
N GLU A 141 7.25 -18.16 0.32
CA GLU A 141 8.19 -17.20 0.91
C GLU A 141 8.22 -15.89 0.13
N ARG A 142 8.20 -15.99 -1.20
CA ARG A 142 8.14 -14.82 -2.08
C ARG A 142 6.86 -14.01 -1.85
N LYS A 143 5.69 -14.67 -1.78
CA LYS A 143 4.42 -13.99 -1.47
C LYS A 143 4.41 -13.33 -0.08
N LEU A 144 5.06 -13.94 0.92
CA LEU A 144 5.20 -13.33 2.25
C LEU A 144 6.06 -12.06 2.20
N LEU A 145 7.17 -12.08 1.47
CA LEU A 145 8.02 -10.91 1.27
C LEU A 145 7.31 -9.81 0.50
N ILE A 146 6.58 -10.14 -0.57
CA ILE A 146 5.76 -9.16 -1.32
C ILE A 146 4.75 -8.49 -0.41
N ARG A 147 4.08 -9.25 0.47
CA ARG A 147 3.14 -8.70 1.44
C ARG A 147 3.81 -7.75 2.43
N GLU A 148 5.01 -8.07 2.90
CA GLU A 148 5.75 -7.18 3.78
C GLU A 148 6.21 -5.90 3.06
N ARG A 149 6.57 -6.00 1.77
CA ARG A 149 6.87 -4.83 0.93
C ARG A 149 5.63 -3.95 0.73
N LEU A 150 4.46 -4.53 0.46
CA LEU A 150 3.20 -3.81 0.39
C LEU A 150 2.88 -3.08 1.69
N ARG A 151 3.04 -3.74 2.85
CA ARG A 151 2.80 -3.15 4.16
C ARG A 151 3.74 -1.98 4.48
N THR A 152 5.01 -2.11 4.09
CA THR A 152 6.06 -1.16 4.46
C THR A 152 6.14 0.02 3.49
N ASN A 153 6.00 -0.25 2.19
CA ASN A 153 6.22 0.74 1.13
C ASN A 153 4.91 1.30 0.57
N GLY A 154 3.76 0.70 0.91
CA GLY A 154 2.45 1.07 0.38
C GLY A 154 2.22 0.70 -1.10
N ARG A 155 3.25 0.29 -1.84
CA ARG A 155 3.13 -0.19 -3.21
C ARG A 155 4.28 -1.11 -3.60
N VAL A 156 4.04 -1.96 -4.59
CA VAL A 156 5.10 -2.78 -5.21
C VAL A 156 5.01 -2.74 -6.73
N LEU A 157 6.17 -2.70 -7.40
CA LEU A 157 6.28 -2.80 -8.85
C LEU A 157 6.83 -4.17 -9.23
N ALA A 158 6.24 -4.81 -10.23
CA ALA A 158 6.63 -6.15 -10.65
C ALA A 158 8.09 -6.17 -11.14
N ALA A 159 8.52 -5.15 -11.88
CA ALA A 159 9.90 -5.01 -12.36
C ALA A 159 10.91 -4.86 -11.21
N ASP A 160 10.55 -4.21 -10.11
CA ASP A 160 11.43 -4.01 -8.96
C ASP A 160 11.58 -5.31 -8.18
N LEU A 161 10.46 -5.98 -7.90
CA LEU A 161 10.43 -7.27 -7.23
C LEU A 161 11.15 -8.35 -8.05
N ALA A 162 11.04 -8.32 -9.38
CA ALA A 162 11.73 -9.24 -10.28
C ALA A 162 13.25 -9.09 -10.14
N ARG A 163 13.75 -7.86 -10.10
CA ARG A 163 15.18 -7.56 -9.86
C ARG A 163 15.62 -7.91 -8.45
N GLU A 164 14.79 -7.64 -7.45
CA GLU A 164 15.07 -7.94 -6.04
C GLU A 164 15.17 -9.45 -5.79
N PHE A 165 14.22 -10.22 -6.31
CA PHE A 165 14.13 -11.67 -6.09
C PHE A 165 14.86 -12.49 -7.15
N ASN A 166 15.48 -11.85 -8.14
CA ASN A 166 16.18 -12.51 -9.25
C ASN A 166 15.29 -13.52 -10.01
N VAL A 167 14.06 -13.13 -10.31
CA VAL A 167 13.09 -13.91 -11.09
C VAL A 167 12.57 -13.11 -12.28
N SER A 168 11.87 -13.77 -13.21
CA SER A 168 11.24 -13.06 -14.32
C SER A 168 10.09 -12.16 -13.84
N GLU A 169 9.86 -11.05 -14.55
CA GLU A 169 8.71 -10.19 -14.25
C GLU A 169 7.38 -10.92 -14.46
N ASP A 170 7.30 -11.85 -15.41
CA ASP A 170 6.13 -12.70 -15.62
C ASP A 170 5.80 -13.55 -14.38
N THR A 171 6.83 -14.10 -13.72
CA THR A 171 6.69 -14.83 -12.46
C THR A 171 6.06 -13.95 -11.38
N ILE A 172 6.57 -12.72 -11.20
CA ILE A 172 6.00 -11.79 -10.21
C ILE A 172 4.57 -11.40 -10.58
N ARG A 173 4.29 -11.12 -11.86
CA ARG A 173 2.93 -10.79 -12.32
C ARG A 173 1.96 -11.93 -12.07
N ARG A 174 2.40 -13.19 -12.22
CA ARG A 174 1.61 -14.38 -11.85
C ARG A 174 1.38 -14.45 -10.34
N ASP A 175 2.40 -14.22 -9.52
CA ASP A 175 2.26 -14.24 -8.06
C ASP A 175 1.29 -13.17 -7.57
N LEU A 176 1.42 -11.94 -8.09
CA LEU A 176 0.52 -10.84 -7.78
C LEU A 176 -0.92 -11.14 -8.23
N ARG A 177 -1.10 -11.81 -9.37
CA ARG A 177 -2.44 -12.27 -9.81
C ARG A 177 -3.03 -13.27 -8.82
N GLU A 178 -2.25 -14.24 -8.36
CA GLU A 178 -2.70 -15.22 -7.38
C GLU A 178 -2.96 -14.60 -6.00
N MET A 179 -2.15 -13.61 -5.59
CA MET A 179 -2.36 -12.85 -4.34
C MET A 179 -3.62 -11.99 -4.41
N ALA A 180 -3.87 -11.32 -5.53
CA ALA A 180 -5.07 -10.52 -5.74
C ALA A 180 -6.33 -11.40 -5.77
N ALA A 181 -6.28 -12.55 -6.45
CA ALA A 181 -7.37 -13.52 -6.44
C ALA A 181 -7.68 -14.07 -5.03
N ALA A 182 -6.68 -14.07 -4.13
CA ALA A 182 -6.82 -14.44 -2.73
C ALA A 182 -7.20 -13.25 -1.81
N GLY A 183 -7.46 -12.06 -2.36
CA GLY A 183 -7.82 -10.88 -1.57
C GLY A 183 -6.69 -10.38 -0.66
N LEU A 184 -5.42 -10.49 -1.12
CA LEU A 184 -4.26 -10.03 -0.34
C LEU A 184 -3.69 -8.68 -0.81
N CYS A 185 -4.01 -8.24 -2.03
CA CYS A 185 -3.60 -6.98 -2.62
C CYS A 185 -4.51 -6.62 -3.79
N GLU A 186 -4.60 -5.35 -4.15
CA GLU A 186 -5.22 -4.93 -5.40
C GLU A 186 -4.18 -4.79 -6.50
N ARG A 187 -4.50 -5.30 -7.69
CA ARG A 187 -3.58 -5.28 -8.83
C ARG A 187 -3.77 -4.01 -9.63
N VAL A 188 -2.67 -3.31 -9.91
CA VAL A 188 -2.64 -2.10 -10.73
C VAL A 188 -1.70 -2.27 -11.92
N TYR A 189 -1.62 -1.25 -12.78
CA TYR A 189 -0.70 -1.29 -13.91
C TYR A 189 0.75 -1.48 -13.41
N GLY A 190 1.40 -2.56 -13.87
CA GLY A 190 2.80 -2.85 -13.53
C GLY A 190 3.08 -3.31 -12.09
N GLY A 191 2.06 -3.48 -11.23
CA GLY A 191 2.31 -3.74 -9.81
C GLY A 191 1.08 -4.10 -8.97
N ALA A 192 1.16 -3.84 -7.67
CA ALA A 192 0.05 -4.03 -6.73
C ALA A 192 0.07 -2.98 -5.60
N LEU A 193 -1.12 -2.74 -5.05
CA LEU A 193 -1.39 -1.84 -3.92
C LEU A 193 -2.05 -2.64 -2.76
N PRO A 194 -1.96 -2.14 -1.53
CA PRO A 194 -2.81 -2.55 -0.43
C PRO A 194 -4.29 -2.42 -0.80
N ILE A 195 -5.10 -3.31 -0.23
CA ILE A 195 -6.55 -3.28 -0.40
C ILE A 195 -7.09 -2.11 0.41
N ALA A 196 -8.02 -1.37 -0.20
CA ALA A 196 -8.78 -0.34 0.47
C ALA A 196 -9.47 -0.89 1.73
N PRO A 197 -9.46 -0.15 2.85
CA PRO A 197 -10.11 -0.62 4.07
C PRO A 197 -11.62 -0.78 3.85
N ASP A 198 -12.13 -1.98 4.10
CA ASP A 198 -13.56 -2.26 4.20
C ASP A 198 -13.97 -2.33 5.67
N ALA A 199 -14.52 -1.23 6.16
CA ALA A 199 -14.97 -1.10 7.54
C ALA A 199 -16.48 -1.34 7.69
N GLY A 200 -17.10 -2.07 6.74
CA GLY A 200 -18.48 -2.51 6.82
C GLY A 200 -19.49 -1.42 6.50
N SER A 201 -20.60 -1.42 7.23
CA SER A 201 -21.74 -0.53 7.00
C SER A 201 -21.36 0.95 7.13
N LEU A 202 -22.18 1.83 6.55
CA LEU A 202 -21.97 3.27 6.64
C LEU A 202 -21.91 3.77 8.11
N SER A 203 -22.71 3.18 8.99
CA SER A 203 -22.72 3.52 10.43
C SER A 203 -21.43 3.10 11.14
N GLU A 204 -20.92 1.90 10.87
CA GLU A 204 -19.63 1.43 11.42
C GLU A 204 -18.49 2.31 10.91
N ARG A 205 -18.49 2.62 9.60
CA ARG A 205 -17.55 3.57 9.00
C ARG A 205 -17.64 4.97 9.61
N ALA A 206 -18.82 5.41 10.06
CA ALA A 206 -18.99 6.73 10.71
C ALA A 206 -18.37 6.80 12.11
N ALA A 207 -18.31 5.66 12.83
CA ALA A 207 -17.70 5.60 14.16
C ALA A 207 -16.16 5.64 14.15
N LEU A 208 -15.52 5.35 13.01
CA LEU A 208 -14.06 5.33 12.89
C LEU A 208 -13.48 6.73 12.70
N ALA A 209 -12.34 7.02 13.36
CA ALA A 209 -11.56 8.26 13.18
C ALA A 209 -12.41 9.56 13.12
N PRO A 210 -13.29 9.82 14.11
CA PRO A 210 -14.23 10.95 14.06
C PRO A 210 -13.52 12.30 14.01
N GLU A 211 -12.38 12.46 14.70
CA GLU A 211 -11.60 13.70 14.71
C GLU A 211 -11.02 14.04 13.33
N SER A 212 -10.47 13.03 12.63
CA SER A 212 -9.98 13.18 11.25
C SER A 212 -11.11 13.61 10.33
N LYS A 213 -12.27 12.93 10.39
CA LYS A 213 -13.45 13.29 9.58
C LYS A 213 -13.97 14.68 9.88
N ALA A 214 -13.95 15.11 11.14
CA ALA A 214 -14.36 16.46 11.51
C ALA A 214 -13.42 17.53 10.92
N ALA A 215 -12.10 17.28 10.92
CA ALA A 215 -11.14 18.19 10.29
C ALA A 215 -11.35 18.27 8.77
N LEU A 216 -11.46 17.12 8.11
CA LEU A 216 -11.78 17.03 6.68
C LEU A 216 -13.10 17.72 6.36
N ALA A 217 -14.11 17.56 7.22
CA ALA A 217 -15.41 18.15 7.02
C ALA A 217 -15.39 19.68 7.05
N ARG A 218 -14.72 20.27 8.05
CA ARG A 218 -14.54 21.73 8.13
C ARG A 218 -13.86 22.30 6.89
N ALA A 219 -12.79 21.65 6.43
CA ALA A 219 -12.10 22.07 5.20
C ALA A 219 -12.98 21.92 3.96
N SER A 220 -13.80 20.86 3.90
CA SER A 220 -14.65 20.57 2.73
C SER A 220 -15.87 21.48 2.61
N VAL A 221 -16.46 21.92 3.74
CA VAL A 221 -17.60 22.85 3.74
C VAL A 221 -17.25 24.18 3.07
N GLY A 222 -15.99 24.63 3.15
CA GLY A 222 -15.53 25.86 2.50
C GLY A 222 -15.64 25.88 0.97
N PHE A 223 -15.85 24.73 0.32
CA PHE A 223 -16.09 24.66 -1.13
C PHE A 223 -17.57 24.86 -1.50
N ILE A 224 -18.49 24.75 -0.54
CA ILE A 224 -19.93 24.91 -0.78
C ILE A 224 -20.28 26.40 -0.68
N ARG A 225 -20.83 26.97 -1.75
CA ARG A 225 -21.22 28.37 -1.82
C ARG A 225 -22.73 28.52 -1.95
N HIS A 226 -23.22 29.71 -1.59
CA HIS A 226 -24.62 30.04 -1.75
C HIS A 226 -25.09 29.89 -3.21
N GLY A 227 -26.29 29.34 -3.38
CA GLY A 227 -26.92 29.12 -4.68
C GLY A 227 -26.38 27.95 -5.50
N MET A 228 -25.40 27.19 -4.98
CA MET A 228 -24.89 26.00 -5.68
C MET A 228 -25.87 24.83 -5.61
N THR A 229 -25.86 24.01 -6.66
CA THR A 229 -26.34 22.63 -6.57
C THR A 229 -25.17 21.70 -6.25
N VAL A 230 -25.18 21.08 -5.08
CA VAL A 230 -24.09 20.20 -4.60
C VAL A 230 -24.57 18.77 -4.49
N PHE A 231 -23.81 17.83 -5.05
CA PHE A 231 -24.01 16.41 -4.84
C PHE A 231 -23.12 15.90 -3.69
N LEU A 232 -23.73 15.34 -2.64
CA LEU A 232 -23.04 14.62 -1.56
C LEU A 232 -23.21 13.12 -1.75
N ASP A 233 -22.11 12.47 -2.09
CA ASP A 233 -22.04 11.03 -2.32
C ASP A 233 -22.09 10.21 -1.02
N ALA A 234 -22.33 8.91 -1.15
CA ALA A 234 -22.36 7.96 -0.05
C ALA A 234 -20.98 7.79 0.60
N GLY A 235 -20.83 8.34 1.81
CA GLY A 235 -19.60 8.19 2.57
C GLY A 235 -19.74 8.70 4.01
N SER A 236 -19.01 8.07 4.93
CA SER A 236 -19.03 8.49 6.34
C SER A 236 -18.39 9.87 6.53
N THR A 237 -17.35 10.22 5.76
CA THR A 237 -16.79 11.58 5.73
C THR A 237 -17.82 12.59 5.20
N ASN A 238 -18.59 12.23 4.17
CA ASN A 238 -19.64 13.08 3.59
C ASN A 238 -20.81 13.27 4.56
N LEU A 239 -21.13 12.27 5.38
CA LEU A 239 -22.07 12.43 6.48
C LEU A 239 -21.59 13.47 7.51
N THR A 240 -20.31 13.44 7.89
CA THR A 240 -19.72 14.46 8.77
C THR A 240 -19.72 15.84 8.11
N ILE A 241 -19.48 15.92 6.79
CA ILE A 241 -19.58 17.17 6.02
C ILE A 241 -21.01 17.73 6.10
N ALA A 242 -22.02 16.92 5.81
CA ALA A 242 -23.41 17.31 5.88
C ALA A 242 -23.79 17.85 7.27
N GLN A 243 -23.33 17.19 8.34
CA GLN A 243 -23.53 17.62 9.72
C GLN A 243 -22.84 18.96 10.03
N THR A 244 -21.67 19.21 9.43
CA THR A 244 -20.85 20.42 9.68
C THR A 244 -21.34 21.67 8.95
N ILE A 245 -22.13 21.54 7.88
CA ILE A 245 -22.65 22.70 7.13
C ILE A 245 -23.36 23.70 8.07
N GLU A 246 -23.04 24.98 7.97
CA GLU A 246 -23.64 26.00 8.82
C GLU A 246 -25.10 26.27 8.45
N PRO A 247 -25.99 26.57 9.42
CA PRO A 247 -27.40 26.86 9.15
C PRO A 247 -27.66 28.06 8.22
N GLY A 248 -26.70 28.99 8.15
CA GLY A 248 -26.79 30.20 7.32
C GLY A 248 -26.57 29.94 5.83
N LEU A 249 -26.02 28.78 5.44
CA LEU A 249 -25.78 28.45 4.04
C LEU A 249 -27.12 28.22 3.32
N SER A 250 -27.25 28.75 2.10
CA SER A 250 -28.39 28.45 1.22
C SER A 250 -27.95 27.84 -0.10
N ALA A 251 -28.33 26.59 -0.34
CA ALA A 251 -27.90 25.79 -1.49
C ALA A 251 -28.87 24.62 -1.72
N THR A 252 -28.84 24.02 -2.92
CA THR A 252 -29.53 22.76 -3.17
C THR A 252 -28.57 21.60 -2.95
N ILE A 253 -28.86 20.72 -2.00
CA ILE A 253 -28.07 19.53 -1.72
C ILE A 253 -28.78 18.29 -2.25
N VAL A 254 -28.13 17.59 -3.17
CA VAL A 254 -28.56 16.31 -3.69
C VAL A 254 -27.75 15.21 -3.04
N THR A 255 -28.39 14.13 -2.60
CA THR A 255 -27.67 12.93 -2.12
C THR A 255 -28.47 11.68 -2.46
N ASN A 256 -27.79 10.53 -2.57
CA ASN A 256 -28.42 9.21 -2.69
C ASN A 256 -28.48 8.45 -1.35
N THR A 257 -28.08 9.11 -0.25
CA THR A 257 -27.89 8.49 1.06
C THR A 257 -28.92 9.00 2.06
N PRO A 258 -29.84 8.14 2.57
CA PRO A 258 -30.86 8.57 3.53
C PRO A 258 -30.32 9.19 4.82
N LEU A 259 -29.20 8.69 5.35
CA LEU A 259 -28.58 9.25 6.56
C LEU A 259 -28.05 10.67 6.33
N ILE A 260 -27.49 10.95 5.15
CA ILE A 260 -27.03 12.29 4.78
C ILE A 260 -28.22 13.22 4.61
N ALA A 261 -29.27 12.79 3.90
CA ALA A 261 -30.49 13.59 3.74
C ALA A 261 -31.12 13.94 5.09
N SER A 262 -31.20 12.97 6.01
CA SER A 262 -31.72 13.18 7.37
C SER A 262 -30.91 14.22 8.15
N ALA A 263 -29.58 14.19 8.08
CA ALA A 263 -28.71 15.16 8.74
C ALA A 263 -28.86 16.60 8.22
N LEU A 264 -29.46 16.78 7.05
CA LEU A 264 -29.67 18.08 6.40
C LEU A 264 -31.08 18.65 6.64
N LEU A 265 -32.04 17.86 7.15
CA LEU A 265 -33.44 18.29 7.32
C LEU A 265 -33.59 19.51 8.23
N GLU A 266 -32.75 19.61 9.26
CA GLU A 266 -32.79 20.70 10.25
C GLU A 266 -32.05 21.97 9.77
N LYS A 267 -31.70 22.06 8.48
CA LYS A 267 -30.95 23.18 7.90
C LYS A 267 -31.84 23.98 6.95
N PRO A 268 -32.52 25.03 7.44
CA PRO A 268 -33.61 25.69 6.71
C PRO A 268 -33.18 26.41 5.44
N GLY A 269 -31.90 26.76 5.29
CA GLY A 269 -31.38 27.36 4.06
C GLY A 269 -31.18 26.35 2.93
N LEU A 270 -31.23 25.04 3.20
CA LEU A 270 -30.90 23.99 2.23
C LEU A 270 -32.15 23.36 1.64
N ASP A 271 -32.21 23.33 0.31
CA ASP A 271 -33.16 22.49 -0.42
C ASP A 271 -32.55 21.09 -0.59
N VAL A 272 -33.16 20.06 0.00
CA VAL A 272 -32.61 18.70 -0.01
C VAL A 272 -33.34 17.81 -1.02
N ILE A 273 -32.60 17.22 -1.95
CA ILE A 273 -33.11 16.24 -2.93
C ILE A 273 -32.49 14.88 -2.62
N LEU A 274 -33.32 13.92 -2.21
CA LEU A 274 -32.90 12.53 -2.01
C LEU A 274 -33.17 11.69 -3.26
N ILE A 275 -32.10 11.19 -3.89
CA ILE A 275 -32.19 10.17 -4.93
C ILE A 275 -32.56 8.84 -4.28
N GLY A 276 -33.67 8.26 -4.72
CA GLY A 276 -34.24 7.04 -4.15
C GLY A 276 -33.99 5.77 -4.96
N GLY A 277 -34.41 4.63 -4.41
CA GLY A 277 -34.26 3.31 -5.03
C GLY A 277 -34.14 2.20 -3.99
N ALA A 278 -33.73 1.01 -4.43
CA ALA A 278 -33.29 -0.03 -3.52
C ALA A 278 -32.00 0.42 -2.81
N LEU A 279 -31.96 0.27 -1.48
CA LEU A 279 -30.79 0.63 -0.69
C LEU A 279 -29.83 -0.54 -0.64
N ASP A 280 -28.59 -0.29 -1.06
CA ASP A 280 -27.48 -1.19 -0.77
C ASP A 280 -27.04 -0.97 0.69
N ARG A 281 -27.03 -2.05 1.48
CA ARG A 281 -26.71 -1.99 2.91
C ARG A 281 -25.23 -1.75 3.19
N ALA A 282 -24.34 -2.25 2.34
CA ALA A 282 -22.90 -2.09 2.49
C ALA A 282 -22.50 -0.65 2.16
N VAL A 283 -23.02 -0.12 1.05
CA VAL A 283 -22.79 1.28 0.63
C VAL A 283 -23.52 2.26 1.55
N GLY A 284 -24.74 1.93 1.94
CA GLY A 284 -25.65 2.79 2.73
C GLY A 284 -26.50 3.73 1.87
N ALA A 285 -26.65 3.44 0.56
CA ALA A 285 -27.24 4.37 -0.40
C ALA A 285 -27.98 3.67 -1.55
N ALA A 286 -28.76 4.44 -2.30
CA ALA A 286 -29.38 3.98 -3.55
C ALA A 286 -28.41 4.20 -4.72
N VAL A 287 -27.95 3.11 -5.35
CA VAL A 287 -26.97 3.15 -6.46
C VAL A 287 -27.44 2.43 -7.73
N GLY A 288 -28.57 1.72 -7.66
CA GLY A 288 -29.09 0.92 -8.77
C GLY A 288 -29.67 1.76 -9.92
N ALA A 289 -30.21 1.08 -10.94
CA ALA A 289 -30.62 1.69 -12.20
C ALA A 289 -31.59 2.89 -12.09
N ARG A 290 -32.50 2.91 -11.10
CA ARG A 290 -33.38 4.07 -10.86
C ARG A 290 -32.58 5.28 -10.40
N ALA A 291 -31.72 5.09 -9.40
CA ALA A 291 -30.87 6.15 -8.88
C ALA A 291 -29.96 6.71 -9.97
N GLN A 292 -29.37 5.85 -10.81
CA GLN A 292 -28.55 6.28 -11.94
C GLN A 292 -29.34 7.11 -12.98
N ARG A 293 -30.59 6.74 -13.28
CA ARG A 293 -31.44 7.55 -14.18
C ARG A 293 -31.71 8.93 -13.60
N ASP A 294 -32.01 9.02 -12.30
CA ASP A 294 -32.26 10.29 -11.64
C ASP A 294 -30.98 11.15 -11.63
N ALA A 295 -29.83 10.55 -11.31
CA ALA A 295 -28.52 11.22 -11.36
C ALA A 295 -28.14 11.72 -12.77
N ALA A 296 -28.52 10.99 -13.82
CA ALA A 296 -28.24 11.36 -15.21
C ALA A 296 -28.96 12.66 -15.65
N LEU A 297 -30.04 13.05 -14.96
CA LEU A 297 -30.79 14.27 -15.22
C LEU A 297 -30.18 15.52 -14.56
N MET A 298 -29.13 15.34 -13.76
CA MET A 298 -28.54 16.40 -12.94
C MET A 298 -27.21 16.88 -13.52
N ARG A 299 -26.82 18.11 -13.15
CA ARG A 299 -25.49 18.67 -13.46
C ARG A 299 -25.02 19.51 -12.27
N PRO A 300 -24.56 18.88 -11.18
CA PRO A 300 -24.14 19.59 -9.98
C PRO A 300 -23.01 20.58 -10.27
N ASP A 301 -23.02 21.72 -9.59
CA ASP A 301 -21.89 22.65 -9.58
C ASP A 301 -20.68 22.05 -8.88
N LEU A 302 -20.94 21.24 -7.85
CA LEU A 302 -19.95 20.57 -7.03
C LEU A 302 -20.41 19.15 -6.71
N CYS A 303 -19.54 18.17 -6.91
CA CYS A 303 -19.70 16.83 -6.35
C CYS A 303 -18.65 16.61 -5.27
N ILE A 304 -19.10 16.30 -4.06
CA ILE A 304 -18.23 15.81 -2.99
C ILE A 304 -18.29 14.29 -3.00
N LEU A 305 -17.27 13.67 -3.58
CA LEU A 305 -17.23 12.22 -3.83
C LEU A 305 -16.57 11.46 -2.67
N GLY A 306 -17.07 10.27 -2.35
CA GLY A 306 -16.55 9.40 -1.30
C GLY A 306 -15.86 8.15 -1.86
N PRO A 307 -14.52 8.11 -1.96
CA PRO A 307 -13.79 6.93 -2.44
C PRO A 307 -13.62 5.87 -1.35
N CYS A 308 -13.43 4.62 -1.76
CA CYS A 308 -12.96 3.54 -0.89
C CYS A 308 -11.42 3.56 -0.79
N GLY A 309 -10.73 3.81 -1.91
CA GLY A 309 -9.28 3.97 -1.97
C GLY A 309 -8.87 5.12 -2.91
N ALA A 310 -7.71 5.71 -2.66
CA ALA A 310 -7.14 6.77 -3.48
C ALA A 310 -5.65 6.53 -3.71
N ASP A 311 -5.25 6.42 -4.96
CA ASP A 311 -3.84 6.27 -5.37
C ASP A 311 -3.57 7.18 -6.57
N ALA A 312 -2.33 7.67 -6.68
CA ALA A 312 -1.96 8.63 -7.73
C ALA A 312 -2.08 8.02 -9.14
N ASP A 313 -1.77 6.73 -9.29
CA ASP A 313 -1.79 6.05 -10.58
C ASP A 313 -3.11 5.31 -10.80
N ALA A 314 -3.67 4.68 -9.76
CA ALA A 314 -4.93 3.94 -9.87
C ALA A 314 -6.18 4.84 -9.84
N GLY A 315 -6.05 6.08 -9.37
CA GLY A 315 -7.16 7.01 -9.20
C GLY A 315 -7.99 6.73 -7.95
N LEU A 316 -9.22 7.24 -7.97
CA LEU A 316 -10.23 6.95 -6.97
C LEU A 316 -10.92 5.64 -7.29
N THR A 317 -11.07 4.78 -6.29
CA THR A 317 -11.61 3.43 -6.46
C THR A 317 -12.72 3.12 -5.46
N ALA A 318 -13.59 2.17 -5.83
CA ALA A 318 -14.72 1.71 -5.05
C ALA A 318 -14.76 0.17 -4.98
N ILE A 319 -15.33 -0.36 -3.89
CA ILE A 319 -15.40 -1.80 -3.61
C ILE A 319 -16.55 -2.46 -4.39
N HIS A 320 -17.70 -1.78 -4.51
CA HIS A 320 -18.89 -2.33 -5.16
C HIS A 320 -19.05 -1.78 -6.58
N PHE A 321 -19.40 -2.65 -7.52
CA PHE A 321 -19.51 -2.29 -8.93
C PHE A 321 -20.60 -1.24 -9.20
N GLU A 322 -21.81 -1.42 -8.67
CA GLU A 322 -22.91 -0.46 -8.89
C GLU A 322 -22.62 0.91 -8.28
N ASP A 323 -21.96 0.93 -7.12
CA ASP A 323 -21.49 2.16 -6.48
C ASP A 323 -20.44 2.86 -7.35
N ALA A 324 -19.49 2.13 -7.92
CA ALA A 324 -18.51 2.68 -8.84
C ALA A 324 -19.14 3.27 -10.12
N GLU A 325 -20.12 2.58 -10.71
CA GLU A 325 -20.88 3.08 -11.87
C GLU A 325 -21.65 4.36 -11.55
N PHE A 326 -22.35 4.38 -10.41
CA PHE A 326 -23.11 5.54 -9.97
C PHE A 326 -22.18 6.75 -9.73
N LYS A 327 -21.06 6.54 -9.04
CA LYS A 327 -20.04 7.58 -8.78
C LYS A 327 -19.42 8.11 -10.08
N ARG A 328 -19.10 7.23 -11.03
CA ARG A 328 -18.60 7.61 -12.36
C ARG A 328 -19.57 8.54 -13.08
N LEU A 329 -20.84 8.17 -13.11
CA LEU A 329 -21.89 8.94 -13.75
C LEU A 329 -21.99 10.35 -13.16
N ILE A 330 -22.10 10.48 -11.84
CA ILE A 330 -22.31 11.79 -11.21
C ILE A 330 -21.06 12.66 -11.25
N ALA A 331 -19.87 12.08 -11.10
CA ALA A 331 -18.61 12.79 -11.22
C ALA A 331 -18.43 13.36 -12.64
N ALA A 332 -18.69 12.56 -13.69
CA ALA A 332 -18.58 13.00 -15.08
C ALA A 332 -19.58 14.12 -15.46
N ARG A 333 -20.69 14.24 -14.74
CA ARG A 333 -21.70 15.29 -14.95
C ARG A 333 -21.50 16.51 -14.08
N SER A 334 -20.61 16.46 -13.10
CA SER A 334 -20.39 17.56 -12.17
C SER A 334 -19.37 18.54 -12.72
N ARG A 335 -19.56 19.82 -12.47
CA ARG A 335 -18.63 20.87 -12.93
C ARG A 335 -17.30 20.83 -12.19
N SER A 336 -17.31 20.44 -10.93
CA SER A 336 -16.14 20.32 -10.06
C SER A 336 -16.30 19.10 -9.17
N VAL A 337 -15.19 18.39 -8.92
CA VAL A 337 -15.16 17.22 -8.04
C VAL A 337 -14.19 17.48 -6.90
N VAL A 338 -14.70 17.46 -5.68
CA VAL A 338 -13.93 17.59 -4.44
C VAL A 338 -13.99 16.29 -3.68
N VAL A 339 -12.86 15.87 -3.13
CA VAL A 339 -12.77 14.56 -2.47
C VAL A 339 -12.01 14.70 -1.16
N ALA A 340 -12.66 14.34 -0.07
CA ALA A 340 -12.06 14.29 1.26
C ALA A 340 -11.61 12.86 1.58
N VAL A 341 -10.30 12.67 1.78
CA VAL A 341 -9.70 11.34 1.94
C VAL A 341 -9.00 11.23 3.28
N THR A 342 -9.35 10.19 4.04
CA THR A 342 -8.67 9.83 5.28
C THR A 342 -7.35 9.11 4.99
N THR A 343 -6.37 9.26 5.86
CA THR A 343 -4.99 8.79 5.63
C THR A 343 -4.91 7.28 5.38
N ASP A 344 -5.79 6.48 5.98
CA ASP A 344 -5.88 5.02 5.81
C ASP A 344 -6.28 4.57 4.40
N LYS A 345 -6.83 5.48 3.58
CA LYS A 345 -7.22 5.19 2.20
C LYS A 345 -6.18 5.61 1.15
N LEU A 346 -5.14 6.34 1.56
CA LEU A 346 -4.08 6.82 0.66
C LEU A 346 -3.14 5.69 0.26
N GLY A 347 -2.84 5.58 -1.03
CA GLY A 347 -2.02 4.51 -1.59
C GLY A 347 -2.71 3.14 -1.57
N THR A 348 -4.04 3.12 -1.41
CA THR A 348 -4.84 1.89 -1.46
C THR A 348 -5.73 1.91 -2.69
N ALA A 349 -6.14 0.73 -3.13
CA ALA A 349 -7.10 0.59 -4.22
C ALA A 349 -8.19 -0.42 -3.87
N ALA A 350 -9.30 -0.30 -4.60
CA ALA A 350 -10.38 -1.27 -4.66
C ALA A 350 -10.61 -1.72 -6.12
N PRO A 351 -11.32 -2.83 -6.36
CA PRO A 351 -11.39 -3.46 -7.69
C PRO A 351 -11.96 -2.58 -8.82
N TYR A 352 -12.77 -1.57 -8.49
CA TYR A 352 -13.46 -0.75 -9.49
C TYR A 352 -12.95 0.69 -9.48
N VAL A 353 -12.35 1.10 -10.61
CA VAL A 353 -11.94 2.48 -10.82
C VAL A 353 -13.16 3.37 -11.02
N VAL A 354 -13.11 4.54 -10.38
CA VAL A 354 -14.14 5.57 -10.45
C VAL A 354 -13.64 6.70 -11.35
N ILE A 355 -12.68 7.52 -10.89
CA ILE A 355 -12.09 8.58 -11.70
C ILE A 355 -10.57 8.60 -11.52
N GLY A 356 -9.85 9.03 -12.56
CA GLY A 356 -8.43 9.38 -12.44
C GLY A 356 -8.25 10.63 -11.56
N ILE A 357 -7.05 10.81 -11.02
CA ILE A 357 -6.73 11.97 -10.17
C ILE A 357 -6.80 13.29 -10.97
N ASP A 358 -6.51 13.24 -12.26
CA ASP A 358 -6.68 14.33 -13.22
C ASP A 358 -8.15 14.81 -13.35
N GLY A 359 -9.11 13.93 -13.04
CA GLY A 359 -10.53 14.27 -12.96
C GLY A 359 -10.95 14.89 -11.62
N VAL A 360 -10.06 14.97 -10.62
CA VAL A 360 -10.34 15.55 -9.29
C VAL A 360 -9.90 17.01 -9.26
N SER A 361 -10.85 17.91 -9.00
CA SER A 361 -10.54 19.34 -8.88
C SER A 361 -9.76 19.65 -7.60
N THR A 362 -10.21 19.10 -6.46
CA THR A 362 -9.52 19.26 -5.18
C THR A 362 -9.54 17.99 -4.33
N LEU A 363 -8.38 17.59 -3.83
CA LEU A 363 -8.22 16.60 -2.77
C LEU A 363 -8.04 17.31 -1.42
N VAL A 364 -8.93 17.02 -0.49
CA VAL A 364 -8.84 17.46 0.91
C VAL A 364 -8.23 16.32 1.72
N LEU A 365 -7.03 16.53 2.23
CA LEU A 365 -6.28 15.53 3.00
C LEU A 365 -6.08 15.99 4.44
N GLU A 366 -5.82 15.06 5.35
CA GLU A 366 -5.49 15.38 6.74
C GLU A 366 -4.17 16.18 6.82
N ALA A 367 -4.02 17.06 7.83
CA ALA A 367 -2.78 17.84 8.01
C ALA A 367 -1.51 16.98 8.09
N GLY A 368 -1.62 15.74 8.59
CA GLY A 368 -0.52 14.78 8.69
C GLY A 368 -0.34 13.87 7.48
N ALA A 369 -1.01 14.15 6.36
CA ALA A 369 -0.90 13.33 5.16
C ALA A 369 0.57 13.25 4.68
N PRO A 370 1.10 12.05 4.36
CA PRO A 370 2.48 11.91 3.93
C PRO A 370 2.80 12.74 2.68
N GLU A 371 3.91 13.48 2.71
CA GLU A 371 4.35 14.37 1.63
C GLU A 371 4.49 13.66 0.29
N ALA A 372 4.91 12.39 0.30
CA ALA A 372 5.01 11.57 -0.90
C ALA A 372 3.67 11.42 -1.64
N TYR A 373 2.55 11.27 -0.91
CA TYR A 373 1.23 11.19 -1.53
C TYR A 373 0.78 12.56 -2.04
N ILE A 374 1.01 13.63 -1.27
CA ILE A 374 0.69 15.01 -1.68
C ILE A 374 1.39 15.35 -3.00
N ALA A 375 2.70 15.07 -3.07
CA ALA A 375 3.50 15.30 -4.27
C ALA A 375 3.00 14.47 -5.45
N ALA A 376 2.67 13.19 -5.25
CA ALA A 376 2.18 12.31 -6.29
C ALA A 376 0.81 12.77 -6.85
N PHE A 377 -0.14 13.15 -5.99
CA PHE A 377 -1.44 13.66 -6.44
C PHE A 377 -1.30 15.00 -7.17
N THR A 378 -0.45 15.89 -6.68
CA THR A 378 -0.19 17.19 -7.31
C THR A 378 0.44 17.01 -8.70
N ALA A 379 1.36 16.06 -8.84
CA ALA A 379 1.97 15.73 -10.13
C ALA A 379 0.97 15.20 -11.17
N GLN A 380 -0.13 14.59 -10.72
CA GLN A 380 -1.23 14.14 -11.58
C GLN A 380 -2.28 15.24 -11.86
N GLY A 381 -2.07 16.46 -11.34
CA GLY A 381 -2.88 17.63 -11.66
C GLY A 381 -3.96 18.00 -10.63
N ALA A 382 -4.11 17.25 -9.53
CA ALA A 382 -5.06 17.60 -8.49
C ALA A 382 -4.57 18.74 -7.59
N SER A 383 -5.45 19.69 -7.26
CA SER A 383 -5.18 20.65 -6.18
C SER A 383 -5.29 19.95 -4.85
N VAL A 384 -4.27 20.05 -3.98
CA VAL A 384 -4.31 19.45 -2.63
C VAL A 384 -4.51 20.53 -1.57
N VAL A 385 -5.48 20.32 -0.68
CA VAL A 385 -5.75 21.16 0.48
C VAL A 385 -5.60 20.33 1.74
N LEU A 386 -4.80 20.81 2.69
CA LEU A 386 -4.64 20.16 3.98
C LEU A 386 -5.67 20.69 4.98
N ALA A 387 -6.42 19.78 5.59
CA ALA A 387 -7.34 20.06 6.67
C ALA A 387 -6.54 20.40 7.93
N THR A 388 -6.29 21.69 8.15
CA THR A 388 -5.67 22.16 9.37
C THR A 388 -6.60 21.87 10.55
N GLY A 389 -6.09 21.20 11.57
CA GLY A 389 -6.74 21.19 12.87
C GLY A 389 -6.94 22.63 13.33
N SER A 390 -8.10 22.96 13.88
CA SER A 390 -8.31 24.25 14.51
C SER A 390 -7.24 24.41 15.61
N ALA A 391 -6.36 25.40 15.46
CA ALA A 391 -5.74 26.01 16.62
C ALA A 391 -6.90 26.58 17.43
N GLY A 392 -7.21 25.91 18.55
CA GLY A 392 -8.13 26.41 19.56
C GLY A 392 -7.51 27.56 20.34
#